data_AF-A0A8R1HYN8-F1
#
_entry.id   AF-A0A8R1HYN8-F1
#
_cell.length_a   1.000
_cell.length_b   1.000
_cell.length_c   1.000
_cell.angle_alpha   90.00
_cell.angle_beta   90.00
_cell.angle_gamma   90.00
#
_symmetry.space_group_name_H-M   'P 1'
#
loop_
_entity.id
_entity.type
_entity.pdbx_description
1 polymer ?
#
loop_
_entity_poly.entity_id
_entity_poly.type
_entity_poly.pdbx_seq_one_letter_code
_entity_poly.pdbx_strand_id
1 'polypeptide(L)'
;MIIYLTTYEFRQVPGLKHIYFVYQEYFICAISYNSVYYFLYIRCTGIIFLSINRCLVICGPTSIVTCWIQKAHTWQIVVVYWTVPTLISIFVLKDTDFYYDSLETMEVVVPRSVIMVGAICCFFLFQLLRNPCLAIDHRETCKKEETDHIINRGYTKKYKV
;
A
#
# COMPACT_ATOMS: atom_id res chain seq x y z
N MET A 1 -11.94 -7.65 5.67
CA MET A 1 -12.19 -6.86 6.90
C MET A 1 -13.21 -7.49 7.83
N ILE A 2 -14.37 -7.96 7.33
CA ILE A 2 -15.34 -8.66 8.19
C ILE A 2 -14.69 -9.87 8.86
N ILE A 3 -13.96 -10.71 8.10
CA ILE A 3 -13.23 -11.88 8.64
C ILE A 3 -12.27 -11.48 9.78
N TYR A 4 -11.52 -10.40 9.61
CA TYR A 4 -10.59 -9.89 10.64
C TYR A 4 -11.32 -9.41 11.89
N LEU A 5 -12.38 -8.60 11.72
CA LEU A 5 -13.17 -8.13 12.84
C LEU A 5 -13.78 -9.32 13.58
N THR A 6 -14.36 -10.27 12.85
CA THR A 6 -14.92 -11.47 13.47
C THR A 6 -13.87 -12.27 14.22
N THR A 7 -12.69 -12.55 13.65
CA THR A 7 -11.66 -13.35 14.34
C THR A 7 -11.02 -12.62 15.52
N TYR A 8 -10.94 -11.29 15.48
CA TYR A 8 -10.47 -10.47 16.59
C TYR A 8 -11.48 -10.47 17.75
N GLU A 9 -12.75 -10.17 17.46
CA GLU A 9 -13.82 -10.15 18.48
C GLU A 9 -14.03 -11.56 19.07
N PHE A 10 -13.98 -12.61 18.25
CA PHE A 10 -14.11 -14.00 18.72
C PHE A 10 -12.97 -14.44 19.65
N ARG A 11 -11.78 -13.84 19.54
CA ARG A 11 -10.63 -14.12 20.44
C ARG A 11 -10.85 -13.56 21.85
N GLN A 12 -11.65 -12.50 22.00
CA GLN A 12 -11.87 -11.83 23.29
C GLN A 12 -12.95 -12.51 24.16
N VAL A 13 -13.75 -13.40 23.56
CA VAL A 13 -14.84 -14.10 24.28
C VAL A 13 -14.25 -15.24 25.13
N PRO A 14 -14.47 -15.29 26.45
CA PRO A 14 -13.77 -16.21 27.36
C PRO A 14 -13.95 -17.70 27.04
N GLY A 15 -15.10 -18.12 26.51
CA GLY A 15 -15.33 -19.51 26.09
C GLY A 15 -14.62 -19.90 24.79
N LEU A 16 -14.54 -18.98 23.82
CA LEU A 16 -13.85 -19.20 22.53
C LEU A 16 -12.34 -19.04 22.67
N LYS A 17 -11.89 -18.22 23.63
CA LYS A 17 -10.48 -18.01 23.95
C LYS A 17 -9.75 -19.33 24.22
N HIS A 18 -10.34 -20.20 25.04
CA HIS A 18 -9.76 -21.51 25.32
C HIS A 18 -9.65 -22.39 24.07
N ILE A 19 -10.65 -22.36 23.20
CA ILE A 19 -10.66 -23.11 21.93
C ILE A 19 -9.55 -22.60 21.01
N TYR A 20 -9.40 -21.29 20.85
CA TYR A 20 -8.34 -20.69 20.04
C TYR A 20 -6.93 -21.03 20.54
N PHE A 21 -6.74 -21.13 21.86
CA PHE A 21 -5.45 -21.48 22.45
C PHE A 21 -5.12 -22.96 22.28
N VAL A 22 -6.09 -23.85 22.47
CA VAL A 22 -5.90 -25.30 22.31
C VAL A 22 -5.65 -25.67 20.84
N TYR A 23 -6.35 -25.04 19.90
CA TYR A 23 -6.19 -25.31 18.48
C TYR A 23 -5.17 -24.39 17.78
N GLN A 24 -4.30 -23.72 18.54
CA GLN A 24 -3.31 -22.80 17.97
C GLN A 24 -2.34 -23.49 17.00
N GLU A 25 -1.99 -24.76 17.27
CA GLU A 25 -1.12 -25.58 16.41
C GLU A 25 -1.78 -25.99 15.08
N TYR A 26 -3.12 -25.93 14.99
CA TYR A 26 -3.87 -26.26 13.78
C TYR A 26 -3.98 -25.08 12.80
N PHE A 27 -2.90 -24.31 12.62
CA PHE A 27 -2.83 -23.16 11.72
C PHE A 27 -3.79 -21.99 12.03
N ILE A 28 -4.62 -22.06 13.08
CA ILE A 28 -5.61 -21.01 13.40
C ILE A 28 -4.92 -19.68 13.73
N CYS A 29 -3.83 -19.74 14.49
CA CYS A 29 -3.04 -18.57 14.84
C CYS A 29 -2.45 -17.92 13.57
N ALA A 30 -1.78 -18.74 12.74
CA ALA A 30 -1.19 -18.34 11.47
C ALA A 30 -2.22 -17.73 10.50
N ILE A 31 -3.37 -18.38 10.29
CA ILE A 31 -4.44 -17.91 9.41
C ILE A 31 -5.00 -16.57 9.91
N SER A 32 -5.23 -16.46 11.22
CA SER A 32 -5.76 -15.23 11.81
C SER A 32 -4.82 -14.05 11.54
N TYR A 33 -3.52 -14.22 11.82
CA TYR A 33 -2.49 -13.21 11.60
C TYR A 33 -2.32 -12.86 10.12
N ASN A 34 -2.17 -13.89 9.27
CA ASN A 34 -1.98 -13.75 7.84
C ASN A 34 -3.14 -13.04 7.15
N SER A 35 -4.38 -13.31 7.60
CA SER A 35 -5.56 -12.63 7.06
C SER A 35 -5.53 -11.12 7.33
N VAL A 36 -5.05 -10.68 8.50
CA VAL A 36 -4.95 -9.26 8.85
C VAL A 36 -3.95 -8.56 7.94
N TYR A 37 -2.74 -9.12 7.84
CA TYR A 37 -1.67 -8.56 7.03
C TYR A 37 -2.06 -8.53 5.54
N TYR A 38 -2.69 -9.59 5.04
CA TYR A 38 -3.20 -9.63 3.68
C TYR A 38 -4.19 -8.48 3.38
N PHE A 39 -5.17 -8.25 4.26
CA PHE A 39 -6.11 -7.13 4.07
C PHE A 39 -5.43 -5.76 4.18
N LEU A 40 -4.46 -5.61 5.07
CA LEU A 40 -3.67 -4.37 5.18
C LEU A 40 -2.89 -4.11 3.89
N TYR A 41 -2.25 -5.13 3.31
CA TYR A 41 -1.53 -5.00 2.05
C TYR A 41 -2.46 -4.61 0.89
N ILE A 42 -3.63 -5.23 0.74
CA ILE A 42 -4.61 -4.85 -0.29
C ILE A 42 -5.02 -3.39 -0.16
N ARG A 43 -5.26 -2.92 1.07
CA ARG A 43 -5.68 -1.53 1.31
C ARG A 43 -4.58 -0.53 1.03
N CYS A 44 -3.38 -0.77 1.53
CA CYS A 44 -2.24 0.11 1.34
C CYS A 44 -1.88 0.21 -0.15
N THR A 45 -1.81 -0.92 -0.85
CA THR A 45 -1.55 -0.93 -2.31
C THR A 45 -2.66 -0.26 -3.10
N GLY A 46 -3.93 -0.45 -2.72
CA GLY A 46 -5.07 0.23 -3.33
C GLY A 46 -5.00 1.76 -3.21
N ILE A 47 -4.67 2.29 -2.02
CA ILE A 47 -4.49 3.74 -1.80
C ILE A 47 -3.32 4.28 -2.63
N ILE A 48 -2.21 3.55 -2.69
CA ILE A 48 -1.02 3.91 -3.49
C ILE A 48 -1.40 4.00 -4.97
N PHE A 49 -2.06 2.98 -5.53
CA PHE A 49 -2.41 2.99 -6.95
C PHE A 49 -3.45 4.05 -7.30
N LEU A 50 -4.44 4.30 -6.43
CA LEU A 50 -5.39 5.40 -6.62
C LEU A 50 -4.68 6.75 -6.62
N SER A 51 -3.71 6.94 -5.72
CA SER A 51 -2.92 8.17 -5.63
C SER A 51 -2.07 8.38 -6.88
N ILE A 52 -1.38 7.33 -7.34
CA ILE A 52 -0.60 7.36 -8.60
C ILE A 52 -1.50 7.67 -9.79
N ASN A 53 -2.67 7.02 -9.88
CA ASN A 53 -3.61 7.28 -10.97
C ASN A 53 -4.06 8.75 -11.01
N ARG A 54 -4.45 9.32 -9.86
CA ARG A 54 -4.80 10.74 -9.78
C ARG A 54 -3.64 11.65 -10.17
N CYS A 55 -2.43 11.31 -9.71
CA CYS A 55 -1.22 12.06 -10.02
C CYS A 55 -0.90 12.06 -11.53
N LEU A 56 -0.99 10.90 -12.19
CA LEU A 56 -0.73 10.76 -13.62
C LEU A 56 -1.77 11.48 -14.49
N VAL A 57 -3.05 11.45 -14.09
CA VAL A 57 -4.14 12.14 -14.80
C VAL A 57 -3.97 13.67 -14.74
N ILE A 58 -3.57 14.22 -13.59
CA ILE A 58 -3.44 15.67 -13.39
C ILE A 58 -2.16 16.19 -14.04
N CYS A 59 -1.02 15.55 -13.78
CA CYS A 59 0.29 16.14 -14.07
C CYS A 59 0.81 15.83 -15.48
N GLY A 60 0.23 14.85 -16.18
CA GLY A 60 0.70 14.44 -17.50
C GLY A 60 -0.38 13.80 -18.36
N PRO A 61 -1.46 14.52 -18.71
CA PRO A 61 -2.57 13.97 -19.50
C PRO A 61 -2.15 13.49 -20.89
N THR A 62 -1.04 14.01 -21.44
CA THR A 62 -0.47 13.62 -22.73
C THR A 62 0.63 12.58 -22.63
N SER A 63 0.98 12.12 -21.42
CA SER A 63 1.99 11.09 -21.26
C SER A 63 1.46 9.75 -21.79
N ILE A 64 2.34 8.97 -22.41
CA ILE A 64 2.00 7.65 -22.96
C ILE A 64 1.35 6.81 -21.85
N VAL A 65 1.96 6.75 -20.67
CA VAL A 65 1.48 5.99 -19.50
C VAL A 65 0.06 6.38 -19.09
N THR A 66 -0.26 7.67 -19.02
CA THR A 66 -1.62 8.14 -18.70
C THR A 66 -2.64 7.72 -19.75
N CYS A 67 -2.28 7.75 -21.04
CA CYS A 67 -3.14 7.29 -22.13
C CYS A 67 -3.43 5.78 -22.05
N TRP A 68 -2.44 4.96 -21.69
CA TRP A 68 -2.65 3.53 -21.45
C TRP A 68 -3.58 3.27 -20.27
N ILE A 69 -3.36 3.95 -19.14
CA ILE A 69 -4.19 3.77 -17.94
C ILE A 69 -5.63 4.23 -18.17
N GLN A 70 -5.83 5.34 -18.90
CA GLN A 70 -7.16 5.85 -19.22
C GLN A 70 -7.91 4.99 -20.25
N LYS A 71 -7.20 4.29 -21.13
CA LYS A 71 -7.80 3.34 -22.09
C LYS A 71 -7.97 1.93 -21.52
N ALA A 72 -7.37 1.65 -20.36
CA ALA A 72 -7.46 0.34 -19.73
C ALA A 72 -8.89 0.04 -19.26
N HIS A 73 -9.31 -1.19 -19.46
CA HIS A 73 -10.64 -1.62 -19.03
C HIS A 73 -10.67 -1.79 -17.50
N THR A 74 -11.82 -1.53 -16.87
CA THR A 74 -11.97 -1.60 -15.40
C THR A 74 -11.51 -2.94 -14.81
N TRP A 75 -11.72 -4.05 -15.53
CA TRP A 75 -11.31 -5.38 -15.07
C TRP A 75 -9.78 -5.53 -15.01
N GLN A 76 -9.02 -4.91 -15.92
CA GLN A 76 -7.56 -4.99 -15.93
C GLN A 76 -6.98 -4.26 -14.71
N ILE A 77 -7.59 -3.13 -14.36
CA ILE A 77 -7.23 -2.36 -13.15
C ILE A 77 -7.53 -3.21 -11.92
N VAL A 78 -8.71 -3.84 -11.85
CA VAL A 78 -9.06 -4.73 -10.72
C VAL A 78 -8.08 -5.89 -10.59
N VAL A 79 -7.70 -6.52 -11.70
CA VAL A 79 -6.71 -7.61 -11.70
C VAL A 79 -5.37 -7.14 -11.14
N VAL A 80 -4.83 -6.01 -11.62
CA VAL A 80 -3.56 -5.47 -11.10
C VAL A 80 -3.64 -5.13 -9.62
N TYR A 81 -4.76 -4.54 -9.18
CA TYR A 81 -4.99 -4.19 -7.78
C TYR A 81 -5.09 -5.41 -6.87
N TRP A 82 -5.43 -6.58 -7.40
CA TRP A 82 -5.50 -7.82 -6.64
C TRP A 82 -4.21 -8.64 -6.72
N THR A 83 -3.57 -8.70 -7.88
CA THR A 83 -2.36 -9.51 -8.12
C THR A 83 -1.15 -8.95 -7.38
N VAL A 84 -0.96 -7.64 -7.35
CA VAL A 84 0.18 -7.02 -6.68
C VAL A 84 0.18 -7.32 -5.16
N PRO A 85 -0.89 -7.04 -4.40
CA PRO A 85 -0.90 -7.36 -2.98
C PRO A 85 -0.90 -8.87 -2.69
N THR A 86 -1.47 -9.72 -3.55
CA THR A 86 -1.35 -11.18 -3.37
C THR A 86 0.09 -11.64 -3.54
N LEU A 87 0.80 -11.14 -4.55
CA LEU A 87 2.19 -11.52 -4.78
C LEU A 87 3.11 -11.08 -3.62
N ILE A 88 2.92 -9.85 -3.15
CA ILE A 88 3.66 -9.32 -1.99
C ILE A 88 3.33 -10.13 -0.73
N SER A 89 2.05 -10.41 -0.50
CA SER A 89 1.62 -11.18 0.68
C SER A 89 2.18 -12.60 0.66
N ILE A 90 2.22 -13.27 -0.49
CA ILE A 90 2.79 -14.62 -0.59
C ILE A 90 4.29 -14.61 -0.25
N PHE A 91 5.01 -13.58 -0.67
CA PHE A 91 6.43 -13.46 -0.41
C PHE A 91 6.74 -13.19 1.08
N VAL A 92 5.95 -12.33 1.73
CA VAL A 92 6.15 -11.93 3.14
C VAL A 92 5.68 -13.02 4.11
N LEU A 93 4.61 -13.76 3.80
CA LEU A 93 3.96 -14.69 4.73
C LEU A 93 4.46 -16.15 4.60
N LYS A 94 5.64 -16.35 4.02
CA LYS A 94 6.17 -17.71 3.76
C LYS A 94 6.50 -18.48 5.05
N ASP A 95 6.87 -17.78 6.12
CA ASP A 95 7.20 -18.38 7.42
C ASP A 95 5.93 -18.42 8.31
N THR A 96 5.62 -19.59 8.88
CA THR A 96 4.31 -19.87 9.51
C THR A 96 4.39 -20.28 10.99
N ASP A 97 5.53 -20.05 11.65
CA ASP A 97 5.72 -20.36 13.06
C ASP A 97 5.14 -19.24 13.96
N PHE A 98 3.80 -19.19 14.06
CA PHE A 98 3.07 -18.25 14.91
C PHE A 98 2.45 -18.97 16.11
N TYR A 99 2.67 -18.44 17.32
CA TYR A 99 2.12 -18.99 18.57
C TYR A 99 1.50 -17.89 19.43
N TYR A 100 0.62 -18.28 20.36
CA TYR A 100 0.08 -17.37 21.36
C TYR A 100 0.94 -17.37 22.63
N ASP A 101 1.21 -16.19 23.18
CA ASP A 101 2.06 -16.03 24.37
C ASP A 101 1.45 -16.68 25.62
N SER A 102 0.21 -16.33 25.97
CA SER A 102 -0.51 -16.93 27.08
C SER A 102 -2.03 -16.91 26.89
N LEU A 103 -2.75 -17.71 27.68
CA LEU A 103 -4.21 -17.70 27.75
C LEU A 103 -4.78 -16.37 28.25
N GLU A 104 -4.00 -15.55 28.96
CA GLU A 104 -4.43 -14.26 29.49
C GLU A 104 -4.22 -13.14 28.45
N THR A 105 -3.02 -13.07 27.87
CA THR A 105 -2.63 -12.02 26.92
C THR A 105 -3.13 -12.29 25.50
N MET A 106 -3.20 -13.56 25.06
CA MET A 106 -3.66 -13.93 23.70
C MET A 106 -2.90 -13.18 22.57
N GLU A 107 -1.70 -12.70 22.88
CA GLU A 107 -0.84 -11.96 21.97
C GLU A 107 -0.19 -12.95 21.00
N VAL A 108 -0.18 -12.60 19.71
CA VAL A 108 0.48 -13.41 18.69
C VAL A 108 1.97 -13.11 18.76
N VAL A 109 2.77 -14.09 19.11
CA VAL A 109 4.22 -13.99 19.06
C VAL A 109 4.68 -14.33 17.65
N VAL A 110 5.41 -13.40 17.06
CA VAL A 110 5.85 -13.44 15.67
C VAL A 110 7.37 -13.34 15.64
N PRO A 111 8.07 -14.16 14.85
CA PRO A 111 9.51 -14.02 14.66
C PRO A 111 9.85 -12.63 14.07
N ARG A 112 10.91 -12.00 14.60
CA ARG A 112 11.32 -10.65 14.17
C ARG A 112 11.67 -10.56 12.68
N SER A 113 12.09 -11.68 12.07
CA SER A 113 12.38 -11.77 10.63
C SER A 113 11.17 -11.38 9.78
N VAL A 114 9.98 -11.88 10.14
CA VAL A 114 8.73 -11.60 9.41
C VAL A 114 8.37 -10.12 9.51
N ILE A 115 8.50 -9.53 10.71
CA ILE A 115 8.24 -8.11 10.93
C ILE A 115 9.22 -7.24 10.11
N MET A 116 10.49 -7.60 10.09
CA MET A 116 11.54 -6.87 9.38
C MET A 116 11.33 -6.91 7.86
N VAL A 117 11.00 -8.07 7.31
CA VAL A 117 10.66 -8.21 5.87
C VAL A 117 9.42 -7.40 5.52
N GLY A 118 8.37 -7.45 6.36
CA GLY A 118 7.17 -6.64 6.18
C GLY A 118 7.46 -5.14 6.18
N ALA A 119 8.31 -4.66 7.09
CA ALA A 119 8.74 -3.26 7.17
C ALA A 119 9.54 -2.84 5.92
N ILE A 120 10.43 -3.69 5.42
CA ILE A 120 11.21 -3.46 4.19
C ILE A 120 10.26 -3.37 2.98
N CYS A 121 9.31 -4.29 2.83
CA CYS A 121 8.32 -4.24 1.75
C CYS A 121 7.47 -2.97 1.81
N CYS A 122 7.03 -2.55 3.00
CA CYS A 122 6.32 -1.28 3.18
C CYS A 122 7.17 -0.07 2.77
N PHE A 123 8.46 -0.06 3.14
CA PHE A 123 9.39 0.99 2.71
C PHE A 123 9.52 1.02 1.18
N PHE A 124 9.72 -0.13 0.53
CA PHE A 124 9.78 -0.20 -0.94
C PHE A 124 8.49 0.30 -1.60
N LEU A 125 7.33 -0.08 -1.08
CA LEU A 125 6.03 0.42 -1.57
C LEU A 125 5.91 1.95 -1.41
N PHE A 126 6.38 2.51 -0.30
CA PHE A 126 6.43 3.96 -0.08
C PHE A 126 7.36 4.66 -1.08
N GLN A 127 8.53 4.10 -1.33
CA GLN A 127 9.49 4.66 -2.29
C GLN A 127 8.92 4.60 -3.72
N LEU A 128 8.17 3.55 -4.06
CA LEU A 128 7.45 3.43 -5.32
C LEU A 128 6.40 4.52 -5.50
N LEU A 129 5.72 4.93 -4.43
CA LEU A 129 4.79 6.08 -4.44
C LEU A 129 5.55 7.41 -4.56
N ARG A 130 6.70 7.54 -3.87
CA ARG A 130 7.47 8.77 -3.83
C ARG A 130 8.09 9.13 -5.18
N ASN A 131 8.65 8.16 -5.91
CA ASN A 131 9.35 8.40 -7.18
C ASN A 131 8.50 9.14 -8.24
N PRO A 132 7.27 8.72 -8.57
CA PRO A 132 6.42 9.45 -9.50
C PRO A 132 6.03 10.82 -8.93
N CYS A 133 5.71 10.92 -7.64
CA CYS A 133 5.35 12.20 -7.01
C CYS A 133 6.51 13.21 -7.02
N LEU A 134 7.74 12.77 -6.76
CA LEU A 134 8.94 13.63 -6.73
C LEU A 134 9.36 14.07 -8.13
N ALA A 135 9.28 13.17 -9.12
CA ALA A 135 9.51 13.49 -10.52
C ALA A 135 8.48 14.50 -11.06
N ILE A 136 7.31 14.56 -10.44
CA ILE A 136 6.21 15.47 -10.79
C ILE A 136 6.40 16.83 -10.13
N ASP A 137 6.76 16.88 -8.84
CA ASP A 137 7.08 18.14 -8.14
C ASP A 137 8.19 18.92 -8.86
N HIS A 138 9.23 18.22 -9.33
CA HIS A 138 10.31 18.80 -10.12
C HIS A 138 9.85 19.30 -11.51
N ARG A 139 8.81 18.69 -12.10
CA ARG A 139 8.26 19.11 -13.40
C ARG A 139 7.35 20.33 -13.27
N GLU A 140 6.53 20.41 -12.22
CA GLU A 140 5.66 21.57 -11.98
C GLU A 140 6.47 22.80 -11.57
N THR A 141 7.49 22.65 -10.71
CA THR A 141 8.42 23.73 -10.37
C THR A 141 9.14 24.28 -11.60
N CYS A 142 9.67 23.41 -12.47
CA CYS A 142 10.33 23.82 -13.71
C CYS A 142 9.36 24.56 -14.66
N LYS A 143 8.11 24.10 -14.78
CA LYS A 143 7.09 24.78 -15.60
C LYS A 143 6.70 26.15 -15.03
N LYS A 144 6.70 26.28 -13.70
CA LYS A 144 6.43 27.54 -13.00
C LYS A 144 7.57 28.54 -13.22
N GLU A 145 8.83 28.10 -13.08
CA GLU A 145 10.01 28.91 -13.37
C GLU A 145 10.06 29.38 -14.83
N GLU A 146 9.72 28.52 -15.79
CA GLU A 146 9.67 28.88 -17.21
C GLU A 146 8.58 29.94 -17.49
N THR A 147 7.41 29.80 -16.85
CA THR A 147 6.31 30.77 -16.99
C THR A 147 6.68 32.13 -16.39
N ASP A 148 7.31 32.13 -15.21
CA ASP A 148 7.78 33.36 -14.54
C ASP A 148 8.91 34.04 -15.34
N HIS A 149 9.78 33.27 -16.00
CA HIS A 149 10.80 33.80 -16.89
C HIS A 149 10.23 34.43 -18.17
N ILE A 150 9.19 33.84 -18.77
CA ILE A 150 8.51 34.38 -19.95
C ILE A 150 7.78 35.68 -19.60
N ILE A 151 7.09 35.71 -18.46
CA ILE A 151 6.41 36.91 -17.95
C ILE A 151 7.42 38.03 -17.69
N ASN A 152 8.53 37.76 -17.00
CA ASN A 152 9.59 38.75 -16.78
C ASN A 152 10.27 39.24 -18.08
N ARG A 153 10.46 38.37 -19.09
CA ARG A 153 10.92 38.78 -20.43
C ARG A 153 9.90 39.67 -21.15
N GLY A 154 8.61 39.40 -20.98
CA GLY A 154 7.53 40.22 -21.52
C GLY A 154 7.50 41.62 -20.93
N TYR A 155 7.67 41.74 -19.60
CA TYR A 155 7.77 43.04 -18.93
C TYR A 155 9.04 43.80 -19.32
N THR A 156 10.21 43.15 -19.32
CA THR A 156 11.48 43.81 -19.70
C THR A 156 11.53 44.29 -21.15
N LYS A 157 10.80 43.65 -22.09
CA LYS A 157 10.62 44.19 -23.46
C LYS A 157 9.67 45.40 -23.51
N LYS A 158 8.70 45.50 -22.60
CA LYS A 158 7.70 46.58 -22.58
C LYS A 158 8.23 47.89 -21.99
N TYR A 159 9.27 47.84 -21.17
CA TYR A 159 9.87 49.01 -20.50
C TYR A 159 11.27 49.37 -21.03
N LYS A 160 11.71 48.77 -22.15
CA LYS A 160 12.92 49.14 -22.87
C LYS A 160 12.54 50.23 -23.89
N VAL A 161 12.44 51.47 -23.41
CA VAL A 161 12.39 52.72 -24.21
C VAL A 161 13.75 53.37 -24.11
#